data_AF-A0A183TR86-F1
#
_entry.id   AF-A0A183TR86-F1
#
_cell.length_a   1.000
_cell.length_b   1.000
_cell.length_c   1.000
_cell.angle_alpha   90.00
_cell.angle_beta   90.00
_cell.angle_gamma   90.00
#
_symmetry.space_group_name_H-M   'P 1'
#
loop_
_entity.id
_entity.type
_entity.pdbx_description
1 polymer ?
#
loop_
_entity_poly.entity_id
_entity_poly.type
_entity_poly.pdbx_seq_one_letter_code
_entity_poly.pdbx_strand_id
1 'polypeptide(L)'
;MVESLSHLPYATRLAELDLFPLNFRQLRGELIQTFRIVRGRDWAADFADFIEVAETEHLQGHLFQLQRKLVHTDVRWYAFS
;
A
#
# COMPACT_ATOMS: atom_id res chain seq x y z
N MET A 1 17.63 -4.34 10.82
CA MET A 1 17.12 -4.56 12.20
C MET A 1 18.27 -4.22 13.13
N VAL A 2 18.07 -3.37 14.13
CA VAL A 2 19.18 -2.98 15.03
C VAL A 2 19.51 -4.18 15.92
N GLU A 3 20.65 -4.82 15.68
CA GLU A 3 21.03 -6.08 16.34
C GLU A 3 21.08 -5.95 17.87
N SER A 4 21.51 -4.78 18.37
CA SER A 4 21.60 -4.50 19.81
C SER A 4 20.25 -4.54 20.53
N LEU A 5 19.12 -4.34 19.85
CA LEU A 5 17.79 -4.33 20.47
C LEU A 5 16.99 -5.62 20.19
N SER A 6 17.56 -6.57 19.44
CA SER A 6 16.87 -7.77 18.97
C SER A 6 16.32 -8.66 20.09
N HIS A 7 16.96 -8.65 21.25
CA HIS A 7 16.58 -9.39 22.45
C HIS A 7 15.38 -8.77 23.19
N LEU A 8 15.02 -7.52 22.89
CA LEU A 8 13.96 -6.80 23.59
C LEU A 8 12.58 -7.15 23.02
N PRO A 9 11.53 -7.15 23.86
CA PRO A 9 10.15 -7.25 23.41
C PRO A 9 9.81 -6.19 22.37
N TYR A 10 8.90 -6.53 21.44
CA TYR A 10 8.56 -5.67 20.30
C TYR A 10 8.11 -4.25 20.72
N ALA A 11 7.27 -4.13 21.75
CA ALA A 11 6.81 -2.83 22.24
C ALA A 11 7.96 -1.96 22.77
N THR A 12 8.90 -2.56 23.50
CA THR A 12 10.09 -1.87 24.02
C THR A 12 10.99 -1.39 22.89
N ARG A 13 11.20 -2.22 21.86
CA ARG A 13 11.95 -1.82 20.66
C ARG A 13 11.33 -0.61 19.96
N LEU A 14 10.00 -0.53 19.91
CA LEU A 14 9.32 0.62 19.32
C LEU A 14 9.57 1.90 20.13
N ALA A 15 9.49 1.83 21.47
CA ALA A 15 9.74 2.97 22.34
C ALA A 15 11.20 3.46 22.25
N GLU A 16 12.18 2.54 22.29
CA GLU A 16 13.61 2.86 22.16
C GLU A 16 13.96 3.51 20.83
N LEU A 17 13.26 3.13 19.76
CA LEU A 17 13.48 3.66 18.41
C LEU A 17 12.58 4.86 18.07
N ASP A 18 11.71 5.29 18.99
CA ASP A 18 10.67 6.29 18.75
C ASP A 18 9.84 6.00 17.47
N LEU A 19 9.44 4.74 17.31
CA LEU A 19 8.73 4.26 16.12
C LEU A 19 7.26 3.96 16.38
N PHE A 20 6.42 4.33 15.42
CA PHE A 20 5.05 3.85 15.37
C PHE A 20 4.97 2.32 15.15
N PRO A 21 3.92 1.67 15.67
CA PRO A 21 3.65 0.26 15.38
C PRO A 21 3.58 -0.02 13.86
N LEU A 22 3.90 -1.26 13.48
CA LEU A 22 3.93 -1.68 12.07
C LEU A 22 2.60 -1.47 11.35
N ASN A 23 1.47 -1.83 12.00
CA ASN A 23 0.13 -1.65 11.42
C ASN A 23 -0.15 -0.18 11.09
N PHE A 24 0.26 0.76 11.95
CA PHE A 24 0.10 2.18 11.70
C PHE A 24 0.93 2.65 10.50
N ARG A 25 2.18 2.19 10.39
CA ARG A 25 3.06 2.53 9.26
C ARG A 25 2.54 1.97 7.93
N GLN A 26 2.02 0.74 7.96
CA GLN A 26 1.35 0.13 6.80
C GLN A 26 0.12 0.96 6.38
N LEU A 27 -0.76 1.28 7.34
CA LEU A 27 -1.95 2.10 7.08
C LEU A 27 -1.59 3.50 6.53
N ARG A 28 -0.58 4.16 7.11
CA ARG A 28 -0.08 5.45 6.62
C ARG A 28 0.41 5.33 5.17
N GLY A 29 1.16 4.27 4.85
CA GLY A 29 1.63 3.99 3.49
C GLY A 29 0.49 3.81 2.50
N GLU A 30 -0.51 3.01 2.86
CA GLU A 30 -1.72 2.81 2.03
C GLU A 30 -2.47 4.12 1.80
N LEU A 31 -2.68 4.93 2.84
CA LEU A 31 -3.35 6.23 2.72
C LEU A 31 -2.60 7.21 1.82
N ILE A 32 -1.27 7.29 1.95
CA ILE A 32 -0.43 8.14 1.09
C ILE A 32 -0.54 7.66 -0.36
N GLN A 33 -0.50 6.35 -0.60
CA GLN A 33 -0.64 5.77 -1.92
C GLN A 33 -2.02 6.06 -2.53
N THR A 34 -3.11 5.81 -1.80
CA THR A 34 -4.46 6.12 -2.27
C THR A 34 -4.59 7.62 -2.60
N PHE A 35 -4.05 8.50 -1.77
CA PHE A 35 -4.07 9.93 -2.04
C PHE A 35 -3.30 10.30 -3.31
N ARG A 36 -2.13 9.71 -3.53
CA ARG A 36 -1.32 9.95 -4.74
C ARG A 36 -2.02 9.48 -6.00
N ILE A 37 -2.62 8.30 -5.98
CA ILE A 37 -3.43 7.75 -7.08
C ILE A 37 -4.62 8.68 -7.37
N VAL A 38 -5.41 9.02 -6.35
CA VAL A 38 -6.61 9.88 -6.51
C VAL A 38 -6.26 11.28 -7.02
N ARG A 39 -5.08 11.80 -6.66
CA ARG A 39 -4.62 13.12 -7.12
C ARG A 39 -3.84 13.08 -8.43
N GLY A 40 -3.69 11.90 -9.07
CA GLY A 40 -2.91 11.74 -10.30
C GLY A 40 -1.43 12.11 -10.12
N ARG A 41 -0.89 11.99 -8.89
CA ARG A 41 0.51 12.33 -8.55
C ARG A 41 1.45 11.14 -8.64
N ASP A 42 0.94 9.95 -8.91
CA ASP A 42 1.75 8.80 -9.31
C ASP A 42 2.07 8.91 -10.80
N TRP A 43 3.26 9.46 -11.08
CA TRP A 43 3.79 9.85 -12.40
C TRP A 43 3.82 8.73 -13.47
N ALA A 44 3.51 7.48 -13.12
CA ALA A 44 3.68 6.33 -14.00
C ALA A 44 2.38 5.63 -14.43
N ALA A 45 1.24 5.95 -13.84
CA ALA A 45 0.01 5.20 -14.10
C ALA A 45 -1.25 6.03 -13.81
N ASP A 46 -2.11 6.17 -14.81
CA ASP A 46 -3.48 6.63 -14.63
C ASP A 46 -4.26 5.61 -13.79
N PHE A 47 -5.34 6.02 -13.12
CA PHE A 47 -6.19 5.09 -12.35
C PHE A 47 -6.67 3.89 -13.20
N ALA A 48 -6.90 4.13 -14.49
CA ALA A 48 -7.27 3.11 -15.47
C ALA A 48 -6.16 2.08 -15.75
N ASP A 49 -4.91 2.39 -15.45
CA ASP A 49 -3.79 1.44 -15.56
C ASP A 49 -3.81 0.43 -14.40
N PHE A 50 -4.38 0.79 -13.25
CA PHE A 50 -4.45 -0.07 -12.07
C PHE A 50 -5.68 -0.98 -12.06
N ILE A 51 -6.82 -0.43 -12.46
CA ILE A 51 -8.12 -1.09 -12.37
C ILE A 51 -8.85 -0.94 -13.70
N GLU A 52 -9.22 -2.07 -14.27
CA GLU A 52 -10.07 -2.14 -15.45
C GLU A 52 -11.38 -2.84 -15.11
N VAL A 53 -12.43 -2.56 -15.87
CA VAL A 53 -13.65 -3.37 -15.82
C VAL A 53 -13.35 -4.66 -16.57
N ALA A 54 -13.56 -5.80 -15.92
CA ALA A 54 -13.43 -7.10 -16.54
C ALA A 54 -14.52 -7.27 -17.61
N GLU A 55 -14.11 -7.62 -18.83
CA GLU A 55 -15.00 -8.07 -19.89
C GLU A 55 -15.45 -9.52 -19.62
N THR A 56 -16.14 -9.73 -18.50
CA THR A 56 -16.71 -11.04 -18.12
C THR A 56 -18.22 -10.96 -18.16
N GLU A 57 -18.81 -11.90 -18.90
CA GLU A 57 -20.26 -12.03 -19.05
C GLU A 57 -20.92 -12.63 -17.79
N HIS A 58 -20.13 -13.33 -16.97
CA HIS A 58 -20.58 -14.02 -15.76
C HIS A 58 -20.46 -13.14 -14.51
N LEU A 59 -21.26 -12.08 -14.44
CA LEU A 59 -21.36 -11.26 -13.24
C LEU A 59 -22.36 -11.94 -12.28
N GLN A 60 -21.88 -12.50 -11.17
CA GLN A 60 -22.67 -13.26 -10.19
C GLN A 60 -23.60 -12.36 -9.36
N GLY A 61 -24.53 -11.65 -10.02
CA GLY A 61 -25.47 -10.71 -9.42
C GLY A 61 -24.96 -9.28 -9.26
N HIS A 62 -23.81 -8.93 -9.84
CA HIS A 62 -23.24 -7.58 -9.82
C HIS A 62 -23.31 -6.92 -11.20
N LEU A 63 -23.26 -5.58 -11.25
CA LEU A 63 -23.41 -4.83 -12.49
C LEU A 63 -22.11 -4.73 -13.31
N PHE A 64 -20.97 -4.84 -12.64
CA PHE A 64 -19.63 -4.81 -13.24
C PHE A 64 -18.64 -5.54 -12.32
N GLN A 65 -17.62 -6.16 -12.92
CA GLN A 65 -16.51 -6.76 -12.19
C GLN A 65 -15.27 -5.93 -12.45
N LEU A 66 -14.49 -5.65 -11.40
CA LEU A 66 -13.23 -4.93 -11.53
C LEU A 66 -12.09 -5.94 -11.50
N GLN A 67 -11.13 -5.77 -12.41
CA GLN A 67 -9.91 -6.55 -12.48
C GLN A 67 -8.71 -5.65 -12.22
N ARG A 68 -7.78 -6.12 -11.38
CA ARG A 68 -6.55 -5.40 -11.10
C ARG A 68 -5.51 -5.75 -12.14
N LYS A 69 -4.98 -4.74 -12.82
CA LYS A 69 -3.81 -4.87 -13.70
C LYS A 69 -2.52 -4.93 -12.87
N LEU A 70 -1.61 -5.80 -13.27
CA LEU A 70 -0.33 -5.99 -12.58
C LEU A 70 0.65 -4.91 -13.03
N VAL A 71 0.50 -3.69 -12.50
CA VAL A 71 1.38 -2.56 -12.81
C VAL A 71 2.58 -2.58 -11.87
N HIS A 72 3.79 -2.50 -12.42
CA HIS A 72 4.99 -2.31 -11.62
C HIS A 72 4.97 -0.90 -11.03
N THR A 73 4.64 -0.82 -9.75
CA THR A 73 4.72 0.40 -8.96
C THR A 73 5.94 0.30 -8.06
N ASP A 74 6.75 1.36 -8.04
CA ASP A 74 7.91 1.45 -7.15
C ASP A 74 7.49 1.82 -5.71
N VAL A 75 6.39 1.20 -5.24
CA VAL A 75 5.73 1.47 -3.95
C VAL A 75 6.63 1.19 -2.76
N ARG A 76 7.64 0.32 -2.93
CA ARG A 76 8.58 -0.01 -1.84
C ARG A 76 9.52 1.13 -1.47
N TRP A 77 9.73 2.11 -2.34
CA TRP A 77 10.66 3.21 -2.07
C TRP A 77 10.16 4.19 -1.01
N TYR A 78 8.84 4.43 -0.93
CA TYR A 78 8.28 5.50 -0.12
C TYR A 78 7.65 5.02 1.19
N ALA A 79 7.77 3.75 1.54
CA ALA A 79 7.16 3.17 2.74
C ALA A 79 7.74 3.70 4.06
N PHE A 80 8.90 4.38 4.02
CA PHE A 80 9.67 4.78 5.20
C PHE A 80 10.07 6.26 5.24
N SER A 81 9.53 7.11 4.37
CA SER A 81 9.79 8.57 4.38
C SER A 81 8.84 9.37 5.28
#